data_AF-A0A3D2F6R6-F1
#
_entry.id   AF-A0A3D2F6R6-F1
#
_cell.length_a   1.000
_cell.length_b   1.000
_cell.length_c   1.000
_cell.angle_alpha   90.00
_cell.angle_beta   90.00
_cell.angle_gamma   90.00
#
_symmetry.space_group_name_H-M   'P 1'
#
loop_
_entity.id
_entity.type
_entity.pdbx_description
1 polymer ?
#
loop_
_entity_poly.entity_id
_entity_poly.type
_entity_poly.pdbx_seq_one_letter_code
_entity_poly.pdbx_strand_id
1 'polypeptide(L)' 'LSFAGNDIPGVMLASAIRDYVVNYGVSSGDRTVVVTNNDDAYRTAIALKNAGLDVPAIIDARPAGDDSDLMAQAKA' A
#
# COMPACT_ATOMS: atom_id res chain seq x y z
N LEU A 1 -6.94 7.32 8.12
CA LEU A 1 -8.22 6.61 8.31
C LEU A 1 -8.25 6.11 9.74
N SER A 2 -9.31 6.42 10.51
CA SER A 2 -9.51 5.79 11.82
C SER A 2 -10.39 4.55 11.62
N PHE A 3 -10.00 3.42 12.20
CA PHE A 3 -10.73 2.15 12.11
C PHE A 3 -10.39 1.29 13.33
N ALA A 4 -11.22 0.29 13.63
CA ALA A 4 -11.00 -0.60 14.77
C ALA A 4 -9.71 -1.43 14.60
N GLY A 5 -8.86 -1.46 15.63
CA GLY A 5 -7.58 -2.18 15.60
C GLY A 5 -6.50 -1.52 14.76
N ASN A 6 -6.55 -0.19 14.57
CA ASN A 6 -5.53 0.55 13.83
C ASN A 6 -4.24 0.83 14.62
N ASP A 7 -4.11 0.24 15.81
CA ASP A 7 -3.03 0.41 16.77
C ASP A 7 -2.23 -0.89 17.02
N ILE A 8 -2.57 -1.98 16.33
CA ILE A 8 -1.92 -3.28 16.51
C ILE A 8 -0.62 -3.40 15.68
N PRO A 9 0.33 -4.25 16.11
CA PRO A 9 1.53 -4.55 15.31
C PRO A 9 1.18 -5.00 13.88
N GLY A 10 1.91 -4.45 12.90
CA GLY A 10 1.67 -4.68 11.47
C GLY A 10 0.82 -3.59 10.80
N VAL A 11 0.15 -2.73 11.57
CA VAL A 11 -0.51 -1.53 11.01
C VAL A 11 0.50 -0.38 10.95
N MET A 12 0.75 0.11 9.74
CA MET A 12 1.75 1.16 9.49
C MET A 12 1.25 2.16 8.45
N LEU A 13 1.85 3.35 8.43
CA LEU A 13 1.66 4.29 7.32
C LEU A 13 2.22 3.69 6.02
N ALA A 14 1.48 3.84 4.92
CA ALA A 14 1.89 3.31 3.61
C ALA A 14 3.24 3.89 3.14
N SER A 15 3.52 5.16 3.45
CA SER A 15 4.81 5.79 3.15
C SER A 15 5.95 5.15 3.96
N ALA A 16 5.73 4.86 5.24
CA ALA A 16 6.75 4.24 6.08
C ALA A 16 7.11 2.84 5.57
N ILE A 17 6.13 2.02 5.18
CA ILE A 17 6.38 0.72 4.56
C ILE A 17 7.24 0.87 3.30
N ARG A 18 6.93 1.86 2.45
CA ARG A 18 7.71 2.15 1.24
C ARG A 18 9.13 2.58 1.57
N ASP A 19 9.33 3.40 2.60
CA ASP A 19 10.65 3.80 3.05
C ASP A 19 11.47 2.61 3.55
N TYR A 20 10.87 1.71 4.34
CA TYR A 20 11.52 0.47 4.78
C TYR A 20 12.05 -0.37 3.62
N VAL A 21 11.23 -0.57 2.59
CA VAL A 21 11.63 -1.39 1.45
C VAL A 21 12.62 -0.66 0.53
N VAL A 22 12.34 0.59 0.16
CA VAL A 22 13.13 1.32 -0.85
C VAL A 22 14.45 1.82 -0.30
N ASN A 23 14.46 2.38 0.92
CA ASN A 23 15.66 3.02 1.47
C ASN A 23 16.52 2.06 2.30
N TYR A 24 15.91 1.02 2.87
CA TYR A 24 16.60 0.13 3.82
C TYR A 24 16.60 -1.34 3.39
N GLY A 25 15.88 -1.73 2.33
CA GLY A 25 15.81 -3.12 1.88
C GLY A 25 15.12 -4.06 2.87
N VAL A 26 14.26 -3.54 3.75
CA VAL A 26 13.58 -4.31 4.81
C VAL A 26 12.11 -4.53 4.45
N SER A 27 11.69 -5.80 4.40
CA SER A 27 10.27 -6.16 4.36
C SER A 27 9.64 -5.97 5.74
N SER A 28 8.59 -5.16 5.82
CA SER A 28 7.74 -5.05 7.03
C SER A 28 6.62 -6.11 7.05
N GLY A 29 6.58 -7.00 6.05
CA GLY A 29 5.61 -8.06 5.90
C GLY A 29 5.55 -8.57 4.46
N ASP A 30 5.52 -9.89 4.29
CA ASP A 30 5.60 -10.50 2.95
C ASP A 30 4.27 -10.47 2.19
N ARG A 31 3.16 -10.24 2.89
CA ARG A 31 1.79 -10.15 2.35
C ARG A 31 1.08 -8.94 2.95
N THR A 32 1.04 -7.83 2.23
CA THR A 32 0.58 -6.53 2.74
C THR A 32 -0.72 -6.08 2.07
N VAL A 33 -1.77 -5.87 2.86
CA VAL A 33 -2.98 -5.16 2.39
C VAL A 33 -2.74 -3.65 2.49
N VAL A 34 -3.04 -2.91 1.42
CA VAL A 34 -2.94 -1.44 1.42
C VAL A 34 -4.33 -0.85 1.55
N VAL A 35 -4.53 0.07 2.49
CA VAL A 35 -5.79 0.83 2.64
C VAL A 35 -5.50 2.30 2.37
N THR A 36 -6.27 2.93 1.49
CA THR A 36 -6.00 4.30 1.04
C THR A 36 -7.25 5.13 0.84
N ASN A 37 -7.06 6.45 0.79
CA ASN A 37 -8.05 7.43 0.36
C ASN A 37 -7.46 8.42 -0.66
N ASN A 38 -6.29 8.09 -1.23
CA ASN A 38 -5.56 8.91 -2.19
C ASN A 38 -4.60 8.04 -3.02
N ASP A 39 -3.99 8.64 -4.03
CA ASP A 39 -3.17 7.90 -4.99
C ASP A 39 -1.78 7.47 -4.47
N ASP A 40 -1.23 8.10 -3.42
CA ASP A 40 0.15 7.84 -3.02
C ASP A 40 0.37 6.40 -2.55
N ALA A 41 -0.65 5.77 -1.97
CA ALA A 41 -0.56 4.39 -1.52
C ALA A 41 -0.39 3.38 -2.67
N TYR A 42 -0.80 3.71 -3.90
CA TYR A 42 -0.51 2.89 -5.07
C TYR A 42 0.99 2.84 -5.35
N ARG A 43 1.74 3.92 -5.12
CA ARG A 43 3.22 3.90 -5.22
C ARG A 43 3.82 2.89 -4.24
N THR A 44 3.27 2.80 -3.02
CA THR A 44 3.68 1.78 -2.05
C THR A 44 3.36 0.38 -2.55
N ALA A 45 2.15 0.13 -3.04
CA ALA A 45 1.76 -1.18 -3.57
C ALA A 45 2.69 -1.63 -4.72
N ILE A 46 2.98 -0.72 -5.66
CA ILE A 46 3.88 -0.98 -6.79
C ILE A 46 5.31 -1.25 -6.29
N ALA A 47 5.82 -0.47 -5.33
CA ALA A 47 7.15 -0.69 -4.77
C ALA A 47 7.27 -2.05 -4.07
N LEU A 48 6.23 -2.48 -3.34
CA LEU A 48 6.18 -3.79 -2.71
C LEU A 48 6.20 -4.92 -3.74
N LYS A 49 5.38 -4.83 -4.80
CA LYS A 49 5.38 -5.81 -5.89
C LYS A 49 6.73 -5.87 -6.61
N ASN A 50 7.35 -4.72 -6.88
CA ASN A 50 8.68 -4.66 -7.50
C ASN A 50 9.78 -5.25 -6.62
N ALA A 51 9.62 -5.20 -5.30
CA ALA A 51 10.51 -5.86 -4.34
C ALA A 51 10.25 -7.37 -4.19
N GLY A 52 9.30 -7.94 -4.94
CA GLY A 52 8.95 -9.35 -4.90
C GLY A 52 8.00 -9.74 -3.77
N LEU A 53 7.37 -8.78 -3.11
CA LEU A 53 6.41 -9.00 -2.02
C LEU A 53 4.97 -9.07 -2.57
N ASP A 54 4.05 -9.63 -1.78
CA ASP A 54 2.65 -9.76 -2.17
C ASP A 54 1.79 -8.61 -1.64
N VAL A 55 0.94 -8.08 -2.54
CA VAL A 55 -0.11 -7.12 -2.21
C VAL A 55 -1.45 -7.74 -2.61
N PRO A 56 -2.10 -8.52 -1.71
CA PRO A 56 -3.33 -9.23 -2.04
C PRO A 56 -4.54 -8.33 -2.29
N ALA A 57 -4.54 -7.11 -1.74
CA ALA A 57 -5.63 -6.16 -1.94
C ALA A 57 -5.16 -4.72 -1.72
N ILE A 58 -5.77 -3.81 -2.49
CA ILE A 58 -5.75 -2.37 -2.26
C ILE A 58 -7.20 -1.93 -2.01
N ILE A 59 -7.48 -1.46 -0.80
CA ILE A 59 -8.80 -0.97 -0.38
C ILE A 59 -8.80 0.55 -0.49
N ASP A 60 -9.38 1.07 -1.57
CA ASP A 60 -9.54 2.52 -1.76
C ASP A 60 -10.92 2.95 -1.25
N ALA A 61 -10.94 3.96 -0.37
CA ALA A 61 -12.16 4.52 0.20
C ALA A 61 -12.89 5.50 -0.75
N ARG A 62 -12.27 5.88 -1.87
CA ARG A 62 -12.90 6.73 -2.88
C ARG A 62 -13.97 5.97 -3.68
N PRO A 63 -15.02 6.65 -4.16
CA PRO A 63 -16.01 6.03 -5.03
C PRO A 63 -15.39 5.55 -6.35
N ALA A 64 -15.99 4.52 -6.94
CA ALA A 64 -15.56 4.00 -8.24
C ALA A 64 -15.70 5.06 -9.34
N GLY A 65 -14.70 5.17 -10.22
CA GLY A 65 -14.66 6.11 -11.34
C GLY A 65 -13.53 7.14 -11.30
N ASP A 66 -12.78 7.19 -10.20
CA ASP A 66 -11.63 8.09 -10.00
C ASP A 66 -10.32 7.37 -10.41
N ASP A 67 -10.21 6.99 -11.69
CA ASP A 67 -9.03 6.27 -12.21
C ASP A 67 -7.84 7.22 -12.35
N SER A 68 -6.76 6.92 -11.62
CA SER A 68 -5.45 7.56 -11.76
C SER A 68 -4.45 6.64 -12.48
N ASP A 69 -3.41 7.21 -13.08
CA ASP A 69 -2.35 6.44 -13.75
C ASP A 69 -1.70 5.42 -12.79
N LEU A 70 -1.55 5.80 -11.52
CA LEU A 70 -1.01 4.92 -10.48
C LEU A 70 -1.98 3.77 -10.15
N MET A 71 -3.28 4.03 -10.13
CA MET A 71 -4.28 3.00 -9.95
C MET A 71 -4.27 2.02 -11.15
N ALA A 72 -4.15 2.53 -12.37
CA ALA A 72 -4.04 1.70 -13.57
C ALA A 72 -2.78 0.82 -13.54
N GLN A 73 -1.63 1.39 -13.15
CA GLN A 73 -0.38 0.65 -13.01
C GLN A 73 -0.46 -0.43 -11.93
N ALA A 74 -1.13 -0.17 -10.81
CA ALA A 74 -1.26 -1.13 -9.72
C ALA A 74 -2.23 -2.29 -10.01
N LYS A 75 -3.09 -2.15 -11.03
CA LYS A 75 -4.00 -3.21 -11.50
C LYS A 75 -3.31 -4.21 -12.47
N ALA A 76 -2.17 -3.84 -13.04
CA ALA A 76 -1.41 -4.64 -14.00
C ALA A 76 -0.51 -5.68 -13.32
#